data_AF-A0A6A5FSU3-F1
#
_entry.id   AF-A0A6A5FSU3-F1
#
_cell.length_a   1.000
_cell.length_b   1.000
_cell.length_c   1.000
_cell.angle_alpha   90.00
_cell.angle_beta   90.00
_cell.angle_gamma   90.00
#
_symmetry.space_group_name_H-M   'P 1'
#
loop_
_entity.id
_entity.type
_entity.pdbx_description
1 polymer ?
#
loop_
_entity_poly.entity_id
_entity_poly.type
_entity_poly.pdbx_seq_one_letter_code
_entity_poly.pdbx_strand_id
1 'polypeptide(L)'
;MIRLSTVLVVLMLFSDLFGYSSPLVPKPGRMIRKTALTDIHIYGSITCKYGSGPAITFIQLWEQDLFEDWDDHLPETVFLDQTTYPFKYDVKGTVDGDEFPSHTYDFYLWAEHNCTSDRHTVRSKVYDFSWSTSQTSIGLGVSFRLSD
;
A
#
# COMPACT_ATOMS: atom_id res chain seq x y z
N MET A 1 -56.19 29.15 9.92
CA MET A 1 -54.90 29.87 9.86
C MET A 1 -53.77 28.87 10.00
N ILE A 2 -53.18 28.44 8.88
CA ILE A 2 -52.04 27.52 8.86
C ILE A 2 -50.80 28.37 9.13
N ARG A 3 -50.02 28.02 10.16
CA ARG A 3 -48.81 28.77 10.54
C ARG A 3 -47.74 28.56 9.46
N LEU A 4 -47.00 29.62 9.13
CA LEU A 4 -45.96 29.61 8.08
C LEU A 4 -44.90 28.51 8.31
N SER A 5 -44.66 28.11 9.56
CA SER A 5 -43.72 27.05 9.93
C SER A 5 -44.16 25.64 9.53
N THR A 6 -45.46 25.32 9.45
CA THR A 6 -45.91 23.99 9.04
C THR A 6 -45.84 23.80 7.52
N VAL A 7 -45.90 24.89 6.74
CA VAL A 7 -45.75 24.83 5.27
C VAL A 7 -44.30 24.55 4.87
N LEU A 8 -43.33 25.09 5.62
CA LEU A 8 -41.90 24.92 5.32
C LEU A 8 -41.42 23.48 5.54
N VAL A 9 -41.88 22.83 6.62
CA VAL A 9 -41.50 21.44 6.94
C VAL A 9 -42.09 20.44 5.94
N VAL A 10 -43.32 20.69 5.47
CA VAL A 10 -43.95 19.84 4.45
C VAL A 10 -43.24 19.97 3.11
N LEU A 11 -42.80 21.17 2.70
CA LEU A 11 -42.03 21.35 1.46
C LEU A 11 -40.65 20.69 1.49
N MET A 12 -39.96 20.66 2.64
CA MET A 12 -38.67 19.96 2.77
C MET A 12 -38.83 18.42 2.73
N LEU A 13 -39.93 17.88 3.24
CA LEU A 13 -40.19 16.43 3.22
C LEU A 13 -40.64 15.92 1.84
N PHE A 14 -41.17 16.79 0.97
CA PHE A 14 -41.54 16.40 -0.41
C PHE A 14 -40.36 16.41 -1.38
N SER A 15 -39.29 17.17 -1.10
CA SER A 15 -38.05 17.13 -1.90
C SER A 15 -37.30 15.81 -1.79
N ASP A 16 -37.52 15.04 -0.72
CA ASP A 16 -36.93 13.70 -0.58
C ASP A 16 -37.72 12.61 -1.35
N LEU A 17 -38.99 12.88 -1.70
CA LEU A 17 -39.86 11.91 -2.37
C LEU A 17 -39.74 11.94 -3.91
N PHE A 18 -39.36 13.09 -4.47
CA PHE A 18 -39.14 13.28 -5.90
C PHE A 18 -37.68 13.64 -6.11
N GLY A 19 -36.84 12.62 -6.33
CA GLY A 19 -35.39 12.72 -6.49
C GLY A 19 -34.95 13.72 -7.57
N TYR A 20 -34.98 15.01 -7.22
CA TYR A 20 -34.29 16.06 -7.92
C TYR A 20 -32.81 15.97 -7.52
N SER A 21 -32.08 15.14 -8.25
CA SER A 21 -30.63 15.17 -8.24
C SER A 21 -30.18 16.54 -8.75
N SER A 22 -29.64 17.37 -7.85
CA SER A 22 -28.95 18.61 -8.21
C SER A 22 -27.94 18.34 -9.34
N PRO A 23 -27.90 19.15 -10.40
CA PRO A 23 -26.95 18.99 -11.51
C PRO A 23 -25.51 19.37 -11.11
N LEU A 24 -25.29 19.78 -9.86
CA LEU A 24 -24.00 20.15 -9.28
C LEU A 24 -23.30 19.00 -8.54
N VAL A 25 -23.91 17.81 -8.48
CA VAL A 25 -23.26 16.61 -7.95
C VAL A 25 -22.85 15.75 -9.15
N PRO A 26 -21.56 15.65 -9.49
CA PRO A 26 -21.11 14.63 -10.43
C PRO A 26 -21.66 13.29 -9.95
N LYS A 27 -22.31 12.53 -10.83
CA LYS A 27 -22.79 11.18 -10.51
C LYS A 27 -21.72 10.49 -9.68
N PRO A 28 -21.95 10.09 -8.42
CA PRO A 28 -20.95 9.33 -7.71
C PRO A 28 -20.90 7.98 -8.42
N GLY A 29 -19.97 7.84 -9.37
CA GLY A 29 -19.39 6.55 -9.65
C GLY A 29 -19.00 6.01 -8.28
N ARG A 30 -19.53 4.85 -7.92
CA ARG A 30 -19.29 4.24 -6.62
C ARG A 30 -17.79 4.09 -6.43
N MET A 31 -17.16 5.04 -5.73
CA MET A 31 -15.74 4.97 -5.41
C MET A 31 -15.56 3.72 -4.56
N ILE A 32 -14.79 2.77 -5.06
CA ILE A 32 -14.46 1.55 -4.33
C ILE A 32 -13.28 1.95 -3.46
N ARG A 33 -13.52 2.10 -2.16
CA ARG A 33 -12.44 2.33 -1.20
C ARG A 33 -11.70 1.02 -0.98
N LYS A 34 -10.37 1.01 -1.12
CA LYS A 34 -9.55 -0.16 -0.77
C LYS A 34 -9.69 -0.42 0.75
N THR A 35 -9.82 -1.68 1.15
CA THR A 35 -9.89 -2.06 2.57
C THR A 35 -8.53 -1.86 3.22
N ALA A 36 -8.48 -1.26 4.42
CA ALA A 36 -7.24 -1.15 5.19
C ALA A 36 -6.63 -2.53 5.47
N LEU A 37 -5.32 -2.64 5.35
CA LEU A 37 -4.54 -3.81 5.75
C LEU A 37 -3.78 -3.47 7.03
N THR A 38 -4.16 -4.11 8.13
CA THR A 38 -3.58 -3.82 9.46
C THR A 38 -2.46 -4.77 9.87
N ASP A 39 -2.17 -5.77 9.03
CA ASP A 39 -1.14 -6.78 9.29
C ASP A 39 -0.52 -7.22 7.96
N ILE A 40 0.46 -6.46 7.49
CA ILE A 40 1.35 -6.86 6.40
C ILE A 40 2.62 -7.42 7.04
N HIS A 41 2.95 -8.68 6.78
CA HIS A 41 4.17 -9.31 7.28
C HIS A 41 4.92 -10.01 6.14
N ILE A 42 6.11 -9.50 5.84
CA ILE A 42 6.98 -10.03 4.79
C ILE A 42 8.33 -10.36 5.41
N TYR A 43 8.79 -11.59 5.25
CA TYR A 43 10.01 -12.06 5.88
C TYR A 43 10.76 -13.03 5.00
N GLY A 44 12.05 -13.19 5.25
CA GLY A 44 12.82 -14.27 4.66
C GLY A 44 14.31 -13.98 4.60
N SER A 45 14.97 -14.53 3.58
CA SER A 45 16.43 -14.54 3.47
C SER A 45 16.93 -13.66 2.33
N ILE A 46 18.07 -13.02 2.57
CA ILE A 46 18.78 -12.15 1.64
C ILE A 46 20.12 -12.80 1.32
N THR A 47 20.40 -12.94 0.03
CA THR A 47 21.70 -13.38 -0.46
C THR A 47 22.29 -12.33 -1.39
N CYS A 48 23.61 -12.30 -1.53
CA CYS A 48 24.29 -11.44 -2.49
C CYS A 48 24.89 -12.27 -3.63
N LYS A 49 24.72 -11.82 -4.88
CA LYS A 49 25.29 -12.48 -6.06
C LYS A 49 26.82 -12.62 -6.00
N TYR A 50 27.50 -11.62 -5.44
CA TYR A 50 28.96 -11.46 -5.49
C TYR A 50 29.69 -11.91 -4.20
N GLY A 51 28.98 -12.42 -3.19
CA GLY A 51 29.61 -12.95 -1.98
C GLY A 51 28.65 -13.22 -0.83
N SER A 52 29.19 -13.72 0.29
CA SER A 52 28.43 -14.03 1.51
C SER A 52 28.58 -13.00 2.63
N GLY A 53 29.17 -11.83 2.32
CA GLY A 53 29.27 -10.73 3.28
C GLY A 53 28.00 -9.87 3.32
N PRO A 54 27.71 -9.19 4.45
CA PRO A 54 26.56 -8.31 4.58
C PRO A 54 26.64 -7.19 3.53
N ALA A 55 25.52 -6.97 2.85
CA ALA A 55 25.48 -6.09 1.69
C ALA A 55 24.27 -5.16 1.65
N ILE A 56 23.29 -5.33 2.55
CA ILE A 56 22.07 -4.51 2.58
C ILE A 56 22.19 -3.46 3.68
N THR A 57 21.88 -2.20 3.34
CA THR A 57 21.85 -1.09 4.29
C THR A 57 20.46 -0.94 4.89
N PHE A 58 19.43 -0.95 4.05
CA PHE A 58 18.03 -0.88 4.48
C PHE A 58 17.10 -1.61 3.51
N ILE A 59 15.89 -1.89 3.99
CA ILE A 59 14.75 -2.35 3.20
C ILE A 59 13.50 -1.58 3.67
N GLN A 60 12.61 -1.25 2.75
CA GLN A 60 11.37 -0.52 3.00
C GLN A 60 10.24 -1.12 2.19
N LEU A 61 9.03 -1.09 2.75
CA LEU A 61 7.79 -1.46 2.11
C LEU A 61 7.10 -0.23 1.53
N TRP A 62 6.67 -0.37 0.29
CA TRP A 62 5.97 0.66 -0.47
C TRP A 62 4.74 0.08 -1.14
N GLU A 63 3.74 0.92 -1.35
CA GLU A 63 2.62 0.67 -2.27
C GLU A 63 2.86 1.49 -3.54
N GLN A 64 2.62 0.89 -4.70
CA GLN A 64 2.80 1.48 -6.01
C GLN A 64 1.42 1.82 -6.59
N ASP A 65 1.25 3.07 -6.96
CA ASP A 65 0.07 3.53 -7.66
C ASP A 65 0.20 3.30 -9.18
N LEU A 66 -0.87 2.77 -9.79
CA LEU A 66 -0.87 2.36 -11.21
C LEU A 66 -0.88 3.54 -12.20
N PHE A 67 -1.30 4.73 -11.77
CA PHE A 67 -1.64 5.83 -12.68
C PHE A 67 -0.95 7.15 -12.38
N GLU A 68 -0.38 7.31 -11.18
CA GLU A 68 0.33 8.51 -10.76
C GLU A 68 1.63 8.05 -10.09
N ASP A 69 2.76 8.75 -10.32
CA ASP A 69 4.09 8.43 -9.74
C ASP A 69 4.11 8.73 -8.22
N TRP A 70 3.09 8.30 -7.50
CA TRP A 70 2.82 8.57 -6.09
C TRP A 70 2.99 7.28 -5.28
N ASP A 71 4.09 6.57 -5.50
CA ASP A 71 4.43 5.40 -4.68
C ASP A 71 4.44 5.83 -3.19
N ASP A 72 3.64 5.17 -2.37
CA ASP A 72 3.42 5.48 -0.96
C ASP A 72 4.38 4.69 -0.07
N HIS A 73 5.21 5.40 0.70
CA HIS A 73 6.01 4.77 1.75
C HIS A 73 5.09 4.40 2.92
N LEU A 74 5.05 3.10 3.25
CA LEU A 74 4.11 2.63 4.26
C LEU A 74 4.68 2.75 5.68
N PRO A 75 3.83 3.03 6.68
CA PRO A 75 4.19 2.85 8.08
C PRO A 75 4.66 1.42 8.33
N GLU A 76 5.89 1.28 8.84
CA GLU A 76 6.56 -0.01 8.94
C GLU A 76 7.47 -0.16 10.16
N THR A 77 7.73 -1.41 10.52
CA THR A 77 8.83 -1.82 11.38
C THR A 77 9.69 -2.80 10.60
N VAL A 78 11.00 -2.54 10.59
CA VAL A 78 11.98 -3.33 9.83
C VAL A 78 13.00 -3.92 10.78
N PHE A 79 13.24 -5.22 10.65
CA PHE A 79 14.33 -5.92 11.31
C PHE A 79 15.24 -6.54 10.26
N LEU A 80 16.55 -6.28 10.37
CA LEU A 80 17.59 -6.83 9.52
C LEU A 80 18.61 -7.58 10.39
N ASP A 81 18.65 -8.90 10.25
CA ASP A 81 19.65 -9.75 10.88
C ASP A 81 20.75 -10.09 9.89
N GLN A 82 21.87 -9.39 10.05
CA GLN A 82 23.06 -9.57 9.22
C GLN A 82 24.18 -10.36 9.93
N THR A 83 23.84 -11.12 10.99
CA THR A 83 24.83 -11.85 11.81
C THR A 83 25.22 -13.20 11.22
N THR A 84 24.28 -13.90 10.60
CA THR A 84 24.45 -15.26 10.06
C THR A 84 24.00 -15.29 8.61
N TYR A 85 24.82 -15.85 7.73
CA TYR A 85 24.47 -16.05 6.32
C TYR A 85 23.61 -17.33 6.13
N PRO A 86 22.53 -17.32 5.33
CA PRO A 86 21.97 -16.17 4.63
C PRO A 86 21.32 -15.18 5.60
N PHE A 87 21.52 -13.88 5.34
CA PHE A 87 20.99 -12.83 6.20
C PHE A 87 19.47 -12.82 6.16
N LYS A 88 18.84 -12.31 7.20
CA LYS A 88 17.39 -12.35 7.33
C LYS A 88 16.80 -10.96 7.43
N TYR A 89 15.56 -10.85 6.98
CA TYR A 89 14.76 -9.65 7.16
C TYR A 89 13.36 -10.03 7.63
N ASP A 90 12.74 -9.10 8.33
CA ASP A 90 11.34 -9.14 8.76
C ASP A 90 10.80 -7.71 8.66
N VAL A 91 9.81 -7.52 7.80
CA VAL A 91 9.15 -6.24 7.55
C VAL A 91 7.68 -6.40 7.92
N LYS A 92 7.22 -5.52 8.80
CA LYS A 92 5.82 -5.44 9.22
C LYS A 92 5.28 -4.07 8.90
N GLY A 93 4.09 -3.98 8.31
CA GLY A 93 3.51 -2.70 7.92
C GLY A 93 1.99 -2.69 7.92
N THR A 94 1.45 -1.52 7.63
CA THR A 94 0.01 -1.26 7.54
C THR A 94 -0.28 -0.30 6.39
N VAL A 95 -1.47 -0.39 5.79
CA VAL A 95 -1.99 0.63 4.87
C VAL A 95 -3.45 0.92 5.21
N ASP A 96 -3.80 2.21 5.25
CA ASP A 96 -5.14 2.68 5.66
C ASP A 96 -6.20 2.53 4.56
N GLY A 97 -5.75 2.20 3.35
CA GLY A 97 -6.53 2.12 2.13
C GLY A 97 -6.90 3.49 1.55
N ASP A 98 -6.83 3.57 0.23
CA ASP A 98 -7.10 4.78 -0.54
C ASP A 98 -8.48 4.72 -1.23
N GLU A 99 -8.89 5.84 -1.81
CA GLU A 99 -10.09 5.96 -2.66
C GLU A 99 -9.75 5.74 -4.14
N PHE A 100 -8.79 4.87 -4.44
CA PHE A 100 -8.42 4.56 -5.80
C PHE A 100 -9.34 3.48 -6.38
N PRO A 101 -9.86 3.61 -7.62
CA PRO A 101 -10.78 2.63 -8.23
C PRO A 101 -10.06 1.33 -8.68
N SER A 102 -9.27 0.74 -7.80
CA SER A 102 -8.62 -0.56 -7.98
C SER A 102 -9.11 -1.56 -6.92
N HIS A 103 -9.14 -2.84 -7.30
CA HIS A 103 -9.40 -3.96 -6.39
C HIS A 103 -8.11 -4.64 -5.91
N THR A 104 -6.96 -4.05 -6.22
CA THR A 104 -5.64 -4.55 -5.85
C THR A 104 -4.79 -3.45 -5.26
N TYR A 105 -3.97 -3.83 -4.29
CA TYR A 105 -2.77 -3.13 -3.91
C TYR A 105 -1.60 -3.72 -4.69
N ASP A 106 -0.66 -2.88 -5.10
CA ASP A 106 0.60 -3.31 -5.70
C ASP A 106 1.73 -2.92 -4.77
N PHE A 107 2.36 -3.89 -4.12
CA PHE A 107 3.41 -3.64 -3.12
C PHE A 107 4.78 -3.96 -3.68
N TYR A 108 5.80 -3.28 -3.16
CA TYR A 108 7.18 -3.67 -3.40
C TYR A 108 8.10 -3.40 -2.20
N LEU A 109 9.20 -4.15 -2.17
CA LEU A 109 10.31 -3.90 -1.27
C LEU A 109 11.37 -3.08 -1.99
N TRP A 110 11.66 -1.90 -1.47
CA TRP A 110 12.74 -1.03 -1.90
C TRP A 110 13.95 -1.25 -1.00
N ALA A 111 15.13 -1.51 -1.57
CA ALA A 111 16.33 -1.74 -0.79
C ALA A 111 17.48 -0.86 -1.26
N GLU A 112 18.34 -0.48 -0.32
CA GLU A 112 19.68 0.03 -0.61
C GLU A 112 20.71 -1.04 -0.25
N HIS A 113 21.61 -1.34 -1.19
CA HIS A 113 22.64 -2.35 -0.98
C HIS A 113 23.91 -2.06 -1.78
N ASN A 114 25.02 -2.67 -1.37
CA ASN A 114 26.30 -2.64 -2.08
C ASN A 114 26.69 -4.02 -2.67
N CYS A 115 25.69 -4.89 -2.87
CA CYS A 115 25.87 -6.16 -3.59
C CYS A 115 26.01 -5.93 -5.10
N THR A 116 27.10 -5.29 -5.47
CA THR A 116 27.46 -4.98 -6.85
C THR A 116 28.86 -5.49 -7.16
N SER A 117 29.20 -5.59 -8.44
CA SER A 117 30.50 -6.16 -8.86
C SER A 117 31.73 -5.43 -8.30
N ASP A 118 31.61 -4.12 -8.07
CA ASP A 118 32.64 -3.18 -7.58
C ASP A 118 32.28 -2.55 -6.22
N ARG A 119 31.23 -3.06 -5.53
CA ARG A 119 30.77 -2.61 -4.20
C ARG A 119 30.23 -1.18 -4.12
N HIS A 120 29.84 -0.55 -5.24
CA HIS A 120 29.08 0.69 -5.17
C HIS A 120 27.66 0.45 -4.63
N THR A 121 27.09 1.46 -3.98
CA THR A 121 25.74 1.42 -3.44
C THR A 121 24.71 1.69 -4.53
N VAL A 122 23.67 0.85 -4.59
CA VAL A 122 22.51 1.01 -5.46
C VAL A 122 21.22 0.99 -4.65
N ARG A 123 20.16 1.54 -5.24
CA ARG A 123 18.78 1.47 -4.72
C ARG A 123 17.87 0.90 -5.78
N SER A 124 17.09 -0.11 -5.44
CA SER A 124 16.23 -0.80 -6.40
C SER A 124 15.04 -1.50 -5.74
N LYS A 125 14.02 -1.81 -6.56
CA LYS A 125 12.93 -2.73 -6.19
C LYS A 125 13.53 -4.14 -6.19
N VAL A 126 13.49 -4.83 -5.05
CA VAL A 126 14.06 -6.19 -4.89
C VAL A 126 13.02 -7.29 -4.87
N TYR A 127 11.75 -6.92 -4.68
CA TYR A 127 10.60 -7.81 -4.72
C TYR A 127 9.33 -6.98 -4.93
N ASP A 128 8.40 -7.47 -5.73
CA ASP A 128 7.09 -6.86 -5.98
C ASP A 128 5.99 -7.93 -5.96
N PHE A 129 4.78 -7.52 -5.57
CA PHE A 129 3.62 -8.40 -5.54
C PHE A 129 2.30 -7.62 -5.49
N SER A 130 1.27 -8.16 -6.12
CA SER A 130 -0.09 -7.63 -6.03
C SER A 130 -0.92 -8.37 -4.98
N TRP A 131 -1.82 -7.67 -4.31
CA TRP A 131 -2.73 -8.24 -3.32
C TRP A 131 -4.15 -7.75 -3.48
N SER A 132 -5.13 -8.64 -3.35
CA SER A 132 -6.54 -8.25 -3.47
C SER A 132 -7.06 -7.55 -2.23
N THR A 133 -7.83 -6.47 -2.42
CA THR A 133 -8.46 -5.68 -1.34
C THR A 133 -9.57 -6.41 -0.59
N SER A 134 -9.93 -7.64 -1.01
CA SER A 134 -10.89 -8.49 -0.29
C SER A 134 -10.27 -9.20 0.92
N GLN A 135 -8.95 -9.13 1.08
CA GLN A 135 -8.22 -9.71 2.21
C GLN A 135 -7.75 -8.61 3.16
N THR A 136 -7.60 -8.93 4.46
CA THR A 136 -7.29 -7.95 5.52
C THR A 136 -5.90 -8.11 6.12
N SER A 137 -5.17 -9.16 5.76
CA SER A 137 -3.81 -9.43 6.21
C SER A 137 -2.97 -10.11 5.14
N ILE A 138 -1.65 -9.97 5.26
CA ILE A 138 -0.66 -10.50 4.32
C ILE A 138 0.44 -11.18 5.15
N GLY A 139 0.74 -12.44 4.84
CA GLY A 139 1.86 -13.17 5.41
C GLY A 139 2.67 -13.84 4.31
N LEU A 140 3.84 -13.29 3.98
CA LEU A 140 4.65 -13.72 2.84
C LEU A 140 6.08 -14.05 3.27
N GLY A 141 6.43 -15.34 3.18
CA GLY A 141 7.80 -15.83 3.32
C GLY A 141 8.51 -15.82 1.97
N VAL A 142 9.32 -14.81 1.69
CA VAL A 142 9.98 -14.63 0.39
C VAL A 142 11.48 -14.37 0.57
N SER A 143 12.29 -14.92 -0.33
CA SER A 143 13.74 -14.78 -0.26
C SER A 143 14.24 -14.32 -1.61
N PHE A 144 15.17 -13.36 -1.62
CA PHE A 144 15.67 -12.76 -2.85
C PHE A 144 17.20 -12.70 -2.84
N ARG A 145 17.75 -12.55 -4.05
CA ARG A 145 19.18 -12.44 -4.29
C ARG A 145 19.48 -11.07 -4.87
N LEU A 146 20.27 -10.27 -4.16
CA LEU A 146 20.72 -8.95 -4.58
C LEU A 146 21.71 -9.07 -5.74
N SER A 147 21.62 -8.13 -6.68
CA SER A 147 22.53 -7.95 -7.82
C SER A 147 22.55 -6.49 -8.27
N ASP A 148 23.44 -6.16 -9.22
CA ASP A 148 23.38 -4.89 -9.97
C ASP A 148 22.02 -4.72 -10.67
#